data_AF-A0A4R1HUI0-F1
#
_entry.id   AF-A0A4R1HUI0-F1
#
_cell.length_a   1.000
_cell.length_b   1.000
_cell.length_c   1.000
_cell.angle_alpha   90.00
_cell.angle_beta   90.00
_cell.angle_gamma   90.00
#
_symmetry.space_group_name_H-M   'P 1'
#
loop_
_entity.id
_entity.type
_entity.pdbx_description
1 polymer ?
#
loop_
_entity_poly.entity_id
_entity_poly.type
_entity_poly.pdbx_seq_one_letter_code
_entity_poly.pdbx_strand_id
1 'polypeptide(L)'
;MSMPSTGELTRARTARRYVAIALIVAGVLACALNLVGISGGAFGEVRLLLTIGFLLLGPGWAAAGFLRRAPAAHVWLLTVGVGVATTLIVGQLMVSLGAWYPSVALFLITLLSVPFLFRHAVVAQ
;
A
#
# COMPACT_ATOMS: atom_id res chain seq x y z
N MET A 1 14.14 30.43 -3.88
CA MET A 1 13.28 29.33 -3.43
C MET A 1 12.21 29.95 -2.53
N SER A 2 10.94 29.95 -2.95
CA SER A 2 9.85 30.41 -2.08
C SER A 2 9.67 29.41 -0.94
N MET A 3 9.58 29.89 0.29
CA MET A 3 9.19 29.06 1.42
C MET A 3 7.74 28.60 1.18
N PRO A 4 7.45 27.28 1.22
CA PRO A 4 6.09 26.79 1.07
C PRO A 4 5.22 27.35 2.19
N SER A 5 4.01 27.77 1.83
CA SER A 5 3.09 28.36 2.81
C SER A 5 2.63 27.30 3.81
N THR A 6 2.24 27.73 5.01
CA THR A 6 1.66 26.84 6.04
C THR A 6 0.46 26.04 5.52
N GLY A 7 -0.31 26.62 4.58
CA GLY A 7 -1.43 25.96 3.92
C GLY A 7 -1.03 24.79 3.00
N GLU A 8 0.10 24.89 2.31
CA GLU A 8 0.62 23.81 1.45
C GLU A 8 1.14 22.63 2.28
N LEU A 9 1.84 22.94 3.38
CA LEU A 9 2.37 21.94 4.30
C LEU A 9 1.28 21.16 5.03
N THR A 10 0.15 21.81 5.36
CA THR A 10 -1.01 21.14 5.97
C THR A 10 -1.74 20.26 4.97
N ARG A 11 -1.98 20.74 3.73
CA ARG A 11 -2.58 19.93 2.65
C ARG A 11 -1.75 18.69 2.33
N ALA A 12 -0.43 18.81 2.25
CA ALA A 12 0.46 17.70 1.95
C ALA A 12 0.43 16.61 3.05
N ARG A 13 0.39 17.01 4.34
CA ARG A 13 0.24 16.08 5.46
C ARG A 13 -1.10 15.35 5.42
N THR A 14 -2.18 16.10 5.22
CA THR A 14 -3.53 15.55 5.09
C THR A 14 -3.66 14.57 3.93
N ALA A 15 -3.09 14.88 2.76
CA ALA A 15 -3.08 13.99 1.61
C ALA A 15 -2.37 12.66 1.90
N ARG A 16 -1.17 12.70 2.54
CA ARG A 16 -0.44 11.48 2.93
C ARG A 16 -1.24 10.59 3.88
N ARG A 17 -1.95 11.22 4.83
CA ARG A 17 -2.84 10.52 5.76
C ARG A 17 -3.99 9.83 5.03
N TYR A 18 -4.66 10.51 4.11
CA TYR A 18 -5.75 9.91 3.33
C TYR A 18 -5.29 8.73 2.48
N VAL A 19 -4.12 8.83 1.84
CA VAL A 19 -3.56 7.71 1.08
C VAL A 19 -3.28 6.52 2.00
N ALA A 20 -2.68 6.74 3.18
CA ALA A 20 -2.44 5.67 4.13
C ALA A 20 -3.74 4.97 4.58
N ILE A 21 -4.79 5.75 4.90
CA ILE A 21 -6.10 5.21 5.27
C ILE A 21 -6.72 4.41 4.11
N ALA A 22 -6.71 4.96 2.90
CA ALA A 22 -7.24 4.29 1.72
C ALA A 22 -6.54 2.95 1.46
N LEU A 23 -5.22 2.89 1.63
CA LEU A 23 -4.44 1.66 1.47
C LEU A 23 -4.75 0.64 2.57
N ILE A 24 -4.92 1.07 3.82
CA ILE A 24 -5.36 0.17 4.91
C ILE A 24 -6.72 -0.45 4.55
N VAL A 25 -7.68 0.40 4.18
CA VAL A 25 -9.04 -0.05 3.81
C VAL A 25 -8.97 -1.00 2.62
N ALA A 26 -8.16 -0.71 1.60
CA ALA A 26 -8.01 -1.57 0.44
C ALA A 26 -7.42 -2.94 0.79
N GLY A 27 -6.34 -2.98 1.57
CA GLY A 27 -5.71 -4.24 1.99
C GLY A 27 -6.65 -5.09 2.86
N VAL A 28 -7.30 -4.48 3.86
CA VAL A 28 -8.23 -5.19 4.76
C VAL A 28 -9.45 -5.70 4.01
N LEU A 29 -10.06 -4.88 3.13
CA LEU A 29 -11.19 -5.32 2.31
C LEU A 29 -10.78 -6.41 1.32
N ALA A 30 -9.63 -6.30 0.65
CA ALA A 30 -9.14 -7.34 -0.24
C ALA A 30 -8.97 -8.67 0.50
N CYS A 31 -8.45 -8.64 1.73
CA CYS A 31 -8.34 -9.81 2.58
C CYS A 31 -9.71 -10.38 2.97
N ALA A 32 -10.65 -9.53 3.40
CA ALA A 32 -11.99 -9.95 3.78
C ALA A 32 -12.76 -10.59 2.60
N LEU A 33 -12.71 -9.96 1.42
CA LEU A 33 -13.34 -10.49 0.21
C LEU A 33 -12.69 -11.80 -0.26
N ASN A 34 -11.38 -11.98 -0.04
CA ASN A 34 -10.69 -13.24 -0.29
C ASN A 34 -11.18 -14.34 0.67
N LEU A 35 -11.29 -14.06 1.96
CA LEU A 35 -11.77 -15.01 2.98
C LEU A 35 -13.21 -15.47 2.74
N VAL A 36 -14.08 -14.59 2.24
CA VAL A 36 -15.47 -14.94 1.87
C VAL A 36 -15.54 -15.70 0.54
N GLY A 37 -14.43 -15.90 -0.16
CA GLY A 37 -14.37 -16.69 -1.39
C GLY A 37 -14.90 -15.97 -2.64
N ILE A 38 -14.99 -14.64 -2.63
CA ILE A 38 -15.52 -13.87 -3.76
C ILE A 38 -14.52 -13.87 -4.92
N SER A 39 -14.73 -14.67 -5.95
CA SER A 39 -13.78 -14.88 -7.05
C SER A 39 -14.28 -14.49 -8.45
N GLY A 40 -15.48 -13.89 -8.56
CA GLY A 40 -16.06 -13.47 -9.85
C GLY A 40 -17.16 -12.42 -9.73
N GLY A 41 -17.64 -11.94 -10.89
CA GLY A 41 -18.61 -10.84 -10.97
C GLY A 41 -18.06 -9.49 -10.50
N ALA A 42 -18.94 -8.50 -10.37
CA ALA A 42 -18.55 -7.14 -9.99
C ALA A 42 -17.76 -7.07 -8.67
N PHE A 43 -18.13 -7.87 -7.66
CA PHE A 43 -17.39 -7.92 -6.40
C PHE A 43 -16.02 -8.61 -6.53
N GLY A 44 -15.88 -9.59 -7.43
CA GLY A 44 -14.59 -10.19 -7.76
C GLY A 44 -13.64 -9.19 -8.44
N GLU A 45 -14.16 -8.36 -9.34
CA GLU A 45 -13.40 -7.27 -9.97
C GLU A 45 -12.97 -6.21 -8.96
N VAL A 46 -13.87 -5.80 -8.05
CA VAL A 46 -13.54 -4.89 -6.96
C VAL A 46 -12.42 -5.48 -6.09
N ARG A 47 -12.51 -6.76 -5.70
CA ARG A 47 -11.44 -7.44 -4.95
C ARG A 47 -10.12 -7.39 -5.71
N LEU A 48 -10.13 -7.65 -7.01
CA LEU A 48 -8.94 -7.63 -7.85
C LEU A 48 -8.31 -6.23 -7.87
N LEU A 49 -9.10 -5.19 -8.10
CA LEU A 49 -8.61 -3.80 -8.12
C LEU A 49 -8.04 -3.37 -6.76
N LEU A 50 -8.72 -3.72 -5.67
CA LEU A 50 -8.21 -3.46 -4.32
C LEU A 50 -6.90 -4.20 -4.04
N THR A 51 -6.81 -5.47 -4.46
CA THR A 51 -5.61 -6.28 -4.32
C THR A 51 -4.44 -5.68 -5.10
N ILE A 52 -4.65 -5.35 -6.38
CA ILE A 52 -3.61 -4.76 -7.23
C ILE A 52 -3.17 -3.41 -6.67
N GLY A 53 -4.12 -2.51 -6.38
CA GLY A 53 -3.81 -1.20 -5.84
C GLY A 53 -3.03 -1.28 -4.53
N PHE A 54 -3.43 -2.19 -3.64
CA PHE A 54 -2.74 -2.41 -2.38
C PHE A 54 -1.35 -3.03 -2.55
N LEU A 55 -1.17 -4.05 -3.40
CA LEU A 55 0.14 -4.67 -3.60
C LEU A 55 1.14 -3.72 -4.26
N LEU A 56 0.67 -2.89 -5.19
CA LEU A 56 1.52 -1.93 -5.89
C LEU A 56 1.93 -0.71 -5.04
N LEU A 57 1.11 -0.32 -4.05
CA LEU A 57 1.34 0.92 -3.28
C LEU A 57 1.55 0.69 -1.79
N GLY A 58 0.87 -0.29 -1.18
CA GLY A 58 0.85 -0.56 0.25
C GLY A 58 2.23 -0.73 0.88
N PRO A 59 3.08 -1.66 0.41
CA PRO A 59 4.43 -1.87 0.95
C PRO A 59 5.31 -0.63 0.83
N GLY A 60 5.23 0.05 -0.33
CA GLY A 60 5.98 1.27 -0.56
C GLY A 60 5.56 2.42 0.35
N TRP A 61 4.25 2.60 0.54
CA TRP A 61 3.70 3.65 1.41
C TRP A 61 3.93 3.35 2.90
N ALA A 62 4.00 2.08 3.28
CA ALA A 62 4.44 1.65 4.60
C ALA A 62 5.92 2.02 4.85
N ALA A 63 6.78 1.89 3.84
CA ALA A 63 8.19 2.32 3.92
C ALA A 63 8.38 3.85 3.82
N ALA A 64 7.42 4.58 3.24
CA ALA A 64 7.54 6.01 2.98
C ALA A 64 7.76 6.88 4.24
N GLY A 65 7.33 6.42 5.42
CA GLY A 65 7.50 7.17 6.67
C GLY A 65 8.95 7.24 7.15
N PHE A 66 9.83 6.41 6.60
CA PHE A 66 11.26 6.48 6.88
C PHE A 66 11.97 7.54 6.02
N LEU A 67 11.32 8.07 4.97
CA LEU A 67 11.87 9.11 4.12
C LEU A 67 11.76 10.49 4.77
N ARG A 68 12.88 11.04 5.23
CA ARG A 68 12.95 12.41 5.77
C ARG A 68 13.00 13.43 4.62
N ARG A 69 12.05 14.37 4.58
CA ARG A 69 12.05 15.59 3.74
C ARG A 69 12.26 15.36 2.23
N ALA A 70 11.64 14.33 1.65
CA ALA A 70 11.64 14.13 0.20
C ALA A 70 10.51 14.94 -0.49
N PRO A 71 10.76 15.52 -1.69
CA PRO A 71 9.72 16.11 -2.53
C PRO A 71 8.60 15.10 -2.82
N ALA A 72 7.36 15.57 -2.96
CA ALA A 72 6.20 14.69 -3.12
C ALA A 72 6.32 13.70 -4.30
N ALA A 73 6.84 14.16 -5.44
CA ALA A 73 7.06 13.30 -6.61
C ALA A 73 8.05 12.16 -6.33
N HIS A 74 9.11 12.42 -5.56
CA HIS A 74 10.09 11.39 -5.19
C HIS A 74 9.48 10.35 -4.26
N VAL A 75 8.62 10.77 -3.31
CA VAL A 75 7.89 9.83 -2.45
C VAL A 75 7.02 8.91 -3.30
N TRP A 76 6.22 9.47 -4.22
CA TRP A 76 5.38 8.68 -5.11
C TRP A 76 6.18 7.68 -5.95
N LEU A 77 7.25 8.13 -6.61
CA LEU A 77 8.11 7.24 -7.40
C LEU A 77 8.70 6.11 -6.56
N LEU A 78 9.22 6.42 -5.36
CA LEU A 78 9.80 5.41 -4.48
C LEU A 78 8.75 4.42 -3.99
N THR A 79 7.57 4.90 -3.59
CA THR A 79 6.52 4.00 -3.10
C THR A 79 5.99 3.05 -4.19
N VAL A 80 5.78 3.54 -5.41
CA VAL A 80 5.38 2.70 -6.54
C VAL A 80 6.48 1.70 -6.85
N GLY A 81 7.73 2.16 -6.95
CA GLY A 81 8.88 1.30 -7.24
C GLY A 81 9.06 0.19 -6.19
N VAL A 82 8.99 0.55 -4.90
CA VAL A 82 9.11 -0.41 -3.79
C VAL A 82 7.95 -1.39 -3.78
N GLY A 83 6.70 -0.95 -3.98
CA GLY A 83 5.55 -1.85 -4.02
C GLY A 83 5.59 -2.82 -5.21
N VAL A 84 5.92 -2.32 -6.40
CA VAL A 84 6.14 -3.16 -7.61
C VAL A 84 7.26 -4.17 -7.36
N ALA A 85 8.43 -3.72 -6.90
CA ALA A 85 9.57 -4.59 -6.65
C ALA A 85 9.25 -5.66 -5.60
N THR A 86 8.59 -5.28 -4.49
CA THR A 86 8.17 -6.23 -3.44
C THR A 86 7.22 -7.28 -4.02
N THR A 87 6.23 -6.86 -4.82
CA THR A 87 5.26 -7.77 -5.43
C THR A 87 5.92 -8.75 -6.39
N LEU A 88 6.84 -8.27 -7.24
CA LEU A 88 7.59 -9.11 -8.17
C LEU A 88 8.53 -10.08 -7.45
N ILE A 89 9.22 -9.64 -6.40
CA ILE A 89 10.09 -10.51 -5.60
C ILE A 89 9.28 -11.61 -4.94
N VAL A 90 8.13 -11.29 -4.32
CA VAL A 90 7.25 -12.29 -3.70
C VAL A 90 6.71 -13.26 -4.76
N GLY A 91 6.27 -12.75 -5.91
CA GLY A 91 5.82 -13.61 -7.02
C GLY A 91 6.93 -14.54 -7.51
N GLN A 92 8.15 -14.01 -7.69
CA GLN A 92 9.30 -14.80 -8.09
C GLN A 92 9.66 -15.87 -7.06
N LEU A 93 9.63 -15.54 -5.76
CA LEU A 93 9.87 -16.51 -4.69
C LEU A 93 8.84 -17.63 -4.71
N MET A 94 7.56 -17.31 -4.89
CA MET A 94 6.49 -18.32 -4.98
C MET A 94 6.72 -19.28 -6.16
N VAL A 95 7.13 -18.76 -7.31
CA VAL A 95 7.47 -19.58 -8.50
C VAL A 95 8.70 -20.45 -8.22
N SER A 96 9.78 -19.85 -7.70
CA SER A 96 11.04 -20.56 -7.43
C SER A 96 10.91 -21.64 -6.36
N LEU A 97 10.05 -21.46 -5.38
CA LEU A 97 9.78 -22.44 -4.32
C LEU A 97 8.70 -23.47 -4.68
N GLY A 98 8.06 -23.34 -5.86
CA GLY A 98 6.92 -24.18 -6.24
C GLY A 98 5.68 -23.99 -5.35
N ALA A 99 5.62 -22.91 -4.57
CA ALA A 99 4.59 -22.64 -3.57
C ALA A 99 3.67 -21.50 -4.03
N TRP A 100 2.71 -21.82 -4.91
CA TRP A 100 1.79 -20.84 -5.48
C TRP A 100 0.58 -20.55 -4.58
N TYR A 101 0.80 -19.77 -3.51
CA TYR A 101 -0.23 -19.31 -2.58
C TYR A 101 -0.43 -17.77 -2.58
N PRO A 102 -1.01 -17.18 -3.64
CA PRO A 102 -1.16 -15.72 -3.76
C PRO A 102 -2.05 -15.11 -2.65
N SER A 103 -2.98 -15.90 -2.10
CA SER A 103 -3.81 -15.44 -0.98
C SER A 103 -3.03 -15.27 0.31
N VAL A 104 -2.11 -16.18 0.65
CA VAL A 104 -1.28 -15.98 1.86
C VAL A 104 -0.25 -14.89 1.65
N ALA A 105 0.27 -14.71 0.43
CA ALA A 105 1.10 -13.56 0.10
C ALA A 105 0.37 -12.23 0.37
N LEU A 106 -0.89 -12.11 -0.09
CA LEU A 106 -1.74 -10.95 0.22
C LEU A 106 -1.91 -10.75 1.74
N PHE A 107 -2.20 -11.81 2.49
CA PHE A 107 -2.37 -11.72 3.95
C PHE A 107 -1.08 -11.28 4.65
N LEU A 108 0.06 -11.86 4.29
CA LEU A 108 1.36 -11.52 4.89
C LEU A 108 1.76 -10.08 4.59
N ILE A 109 1.62 -9.65 3.34
CA ILE A 109 1.94 -8.27 2.94
C ILE A 109 1.02 -7.28 3.64
N THR A 110 -0.27 -7.62 3.79
CA THR A 110 -1.24 -6.80 4.52
C THR A 110 -0.88 -6.71 6.00
N LEU A 111 -0.62 -7.85 6.63
CA LEU A 111 -0.24 -7.93 8.04
C LEU A 111 1.02 -7.12 8.35
N LEU A 112 2.00 -7.15 7.45
CA LEU A 112 3.24 -6.39 7.59
C LEU A 112 3.03 -4.89 7.32
N SER A 113 2.25 -4.51 6.31
CA SER A 113 2.13 -3.11 5.88
C SER A 113 1.16 -2.30 6.75
N VAL A 114 0.04 -2.89 7.18
CA VAL A 114 -1.04 -2.18 7.90
C VAL A 114 -0.56 -1.49 9.18
N PRO A 115 0.27 -2.10 10.06
CA PRO A 115 0.77 -1.42 11.26
C PRO A 115 1.54 -0.13 10.94
N PHE A 116 2.38 -0.13 9.91
CA PHE A 116 3.15 1.05 9.50
C PHE A 116 2.23 2.11 8.85
N LEU A 117 1.30 1.68 7.99
CA LEU A 117 0.31 2.58 7.41
C LEU A 117 -0.57 3.21 8.49
N PHE A 118 -0.99 2.44 9.50
CA PHE A 118 -1.78 2.94 10.61
C PHE A 118 -0.99 3.95 11.43
N ARG A 119 0.29 3.67 11.72
CA ARG A 119 1.19 4.64 12.32
C ARG A 119 1.27 5.92 11.47
N HIS A 120 1.35 5.85 10.15
CA HIS A 120 1.34 7.06 9.31
C HIS A 120 0.01 7.79 9.37
N ALA A 121 -1.11 7.07 9.42
CA ALA A 121 -2.43 7.65 9.45
C ALA A 121 -2.74 8.36 10.77
N VAL A 122 -2.23 7.85 11.90
CA VAL A 122 -2.48 8.40 13.24
C VAL A 122 -1.41 9.41 13.65
N VAL A 123 -0.15 9.10 13.39
CA VAL A 123 0.99 9.87 13.91
C VAL A 123 1.39 11.00 12.97
N ALA A 124 0.80 11.13 11.75
CA ALA A 124 1.11 12.17 10.76
C ALA A 124 1.57 13.51 11.40
N GLN A 125 2.90 13.66 11.52
CA GLN A 125 3.60 14.82 12.08
C GLN A 125 3.81 15.86 10.98
#